data_AF-A0A3R6C8K2-F1
#
_entry.id   AF-A0A3R6C8K2-F1
#
_cell.length_a   1.000
_cell.length_b   1.000
_cell.length_c   1.000
_cell.angle_alpha   90.00
_cell.angle_beta   90.00
_cell.angle_gamma   90.00
#
_symmetry.space_group_name_H-M   'P 1'
#
loop_
_entity.id
_entity.type
_entity.pdbx_description
1 polymer ?
#
loop_
_entity_poly.entity_id
_entity_poly.type
_entity_poly.pdbx_seq_one_letter_code
_entity_poly.pdbx_strand_id
1 'polypeptide(L)'
;RLNRTYKASYRKTNGFDNIDGANYDLALWVAYYNFLRPHKHNNYKVLNEVEMLSQADTMLGKWQLLIFLGQQTILNLQHGEAANCS
;
A
#
# COMPACT_ATOMS: atom_id res chain seq x y z
N ARG A 1 -15.23 -1.42 -12.73
CA ARG A 1 -14.17 -0.49 -13.26
C ARG A 1 -12.77 -0.90 -12.79
N LEU A 2 -12.57 -1.15 -11.50
CA LEU A 2 -11.30 -1.53 -10.88
C LEU A 2 -10.61 -2.74 -11.56
N ASN A 3 -11.29 -3.89 -11.67
CA ASN A 3 -10.74 -5.10 -12.30
C ASN A 3 -10.28 -4.89 -13.76
N ARG A 4 -10.99 -4.04 -14.52
CA ARG A 4 -10.60 -3.71 -15.90
C ARG A 4 -9.30 -2.91 -15.94
N THR A 5 -9.16 -1.93 -15.04
CA THR A 5 -7.94 -1.11 -14.94
C THR A 5 -6.75 -1.97 -14.49
N TYR A 6 -6.94 -2.84 -13.51
CA TYR A 6 -5.91 -3.77 -13.06
C TYR A 6 -5.42 -4.69 -14.20
N LYS A 7 -6.36 -5.32 -14.93
CA LYS A 7 -6.04 -6.14 -16.11
C LYS A 7 -5.31 -5.38 -17.23
N ALA A 8 -5.42 -4.06 -17.28
CA ALA A 8 -4.67 -3.26 -18.25
C ALA A 8 -3.25 -2.95 -17.78
N SER A 9 -3.02 -2.80 -16.47
CA SER A 9 -1.70 -2.49 -15.92
C SER A 9 -0.75 -3.69 -15.94
N TYR A 10 -1.21 -4.89 -15.54
CA TYR A 10 -0.31 -6.07 -15.46
C TYR A 10 -0.17 -6.81 -16.81
N ARG A 11 -1.00 -6.52 -17.82
CA ARG A 11 -0.92 -7.17 -19.14
C ARG A 11 0.45 -7.03 -19.81
N LYS A 12 1.21 -5.98 -19.48
CA LYS A 12 2.54 -5.72 -20.04
C LYS A 12 3.65 -6.59 -19.44
N THR A 13 3.42 -7.27 -18.32
CA THR A 13 4.45 -8.04 -17.59
C THR A 13 4.48 -9.52 -17.94
N ASN A 14 3.73 -9.98 -18.95
CA ASN A 14 3.58 -11.39 -19.33
C ASN A 14 3.05 -12.32 -18.22
N GLY A 15 2.39 -11.75 -17.20
CA GLY A 15 1.85 -12.50 -16.07
C GLY A 15 2.78 -12.45 -14.85
N PHE A 16 2.61 -13.42 -13.95
CA PHE A 16 3.44 -13.59 -12.75
C PHE A 16 4.03 -14.99 -12.75
N ASP A 17 5.29 -15.13 -12.37
CA ASP A 17 5.99 -16.43 -12.37
C ASP A 17 5.49 -17.37 -11.25
N ASN A 18 4.85 -16.83 -10.20
CA ASN A 18 4.26 -17.60 -9.11
C ASN A 18 3.05 -16.89 -8.46
N ILE A 19 2.28 -17.64 -7.66
CA ILE A 19 1.06 -17.15 -7.00
C ILE A 19 1.37 -16.05 -5.98
N ASP A 20 2.47 -16.17 -5.23
CA ASP A 20 2.83 -15.19 -4.22
C ASP A 20 3.15 -13.82 -4.83
N GLY A 21 3.88 -13.80 -5.95
CA GLY A 21 4.17 -12.61 -6.73
C GLY A 21 2.90 -11.94 -7.26
N ALA A 22 1.92 -12.74 -7.71
CA ALA A 22 0.61 -12.22 -8.11
C ALA A 22 -0.15 -11.59 -6.93
N ASN A 23 -0.07 -12.21 -5.75
CA ASN A 23 -0.71 -11.69 -4.54
C ASN A 23 -0.06 -10.39 -4.07
N TYR A 24 1.28 -10.32 -4.07
CA TYR A 24 2.01 -9.12 -3.70
C TYR A 24 1.72 -7.96 -4.67
N ASP A 25 1.76 -8.20 -5.98
CA ASP A 25 1.43 -7.17 -6.98
C ASP A 25 0.01 -6.66 -6.81
N LEU A 26 -0.97 -7.57 -6.66
CA LEU A 26 -2.35 -7.19 -6.46
C LEU A 26 -2.54 -6.35 -5.18
N ALA A 27 -1.91 -6.74 -4.07
CA ALA A 27 -1.99 -6.01 -2.82
C ALA A 27 -1.43 -4.59 -2.95
N LEU A 28 -0.24 -4.45 -3.56
CA LEU A 28 0.39 -3.15 -3.80
C LEU A 28 -0.44 -2.29 -4.75
N TRP A 29 -0.98 -2.88 -5.81
CA TRP A 29 -1.82 -2.18 -6.78
C TRP A 29 -3.12 -1.67 -6.15
N VAL A 30 -3.78 -2.49 -5.33
CA VAL A 30 -5.01 -2.13 -4.63
C VAL A 30 -4.75 -1.02 -3.61
N ALA A 31 -3.66 -1.12 -2.84
CA ALA A 31 -3.24 -0.10 -1.89
C ALA A 31 -2.98 1.25 -2.59
N TYR A 32 -2.24 1.21 -3.71
CA TYR A 32 -2.00 2.40 -4.52
C TYR A 32 -3.29 2.98 -5.08
N TYR A 33 -4.07 2.18 -5.79
CA TYR A 33 -5.22 2.66 -6.56
C TYR A 33 -6.30 3.28 -5.68
N ASN A 34 -6.49 2.73 -4.48
CA ASN A 34 -7.50 3.22 -3.55
C ASN A 34 -6.98 4.38 -2.68
N PHE A 35 -5.81 4.24 -2.06
CA PHE A 35 -5.40 5.17 -0.99
C PHE A 35 -4.33 6.18 -1.40
N LEU A 36 -3.36 5.75 -2.20
CA LEU A 36 -2.16 6.54 -2.50
C LEU A 36 -2.20 7.24 -3.86
N ARG A 37 -3.21 6.94 -4.67
CA ARG A 37 -3.41 7.58 -5.97
C ARG A 37 -4.11 8.93 -5.79
N PRO A 38 -3.63 10.00 -6.43
CA PRO A 38 -4.37 11.25 -6.58
C PRO A 38 -5.76 11.05 -7.20
N HIS A 39 -6.80 11.54 -6.53
CA HIS A 39 -8.16 11.41 -7.03
C HIS A 39 -8.73 12.75 -7.49
N LYS A 40 -9.37 12.77 -8.68
CA LYS A 40 -9.95 13.97 -9.26
C LYS A 40 -10.98 14.64 -8.34
N HIS A 41 -11.83 13.84 -7.67
CA HIS A 41 -12.84 14.36 -6.74
C HIS A 41 -12.22 14.91 -5.44
N ASN A 42 -10.95 14.58 -5.16
CA ASN A 42 -10.20 15.08 -4.03
C ASN A 42 -9.15 16.12 -4.47
N ASN A 43 -9.44 16.92 -5.51
CA ASN A 43 -8.54 17.94 -6.05
C ASN A 43 -7.14 17.41 -6.43
N TYR A 44 -7.06 16.18 -6.92
CA TYR A 44 -5.81 15.49 -7.22
C TYR A 44 -4.88 15.34 -6.00
N LYS A 45 -5.45 15.28 -4.80
CA LYS A 45 -4.77 14.86 -3.58
C LYS A 45 -5.05 13.38 -3.30
N VAL A 46 -4.13 12.76 -2.57
CA VAL A 46 -4.33 11.40 -2.03
C VAL A 46 -5.36 11.44 -0.92
N LEU A 47 -6.08 10.34 -0.68
CA LEU A 47 -7.12 10.33 0.35
C LEU A 47 -6.52 10.34 1.76
N ASN A 48 -5.41 9.62 1.92
CA ASN A 48 -4.70 9.49 3.19
C ASN A 48 -3.31 10.11 3.04
N GLU A 49 -3.17 11.38 3.40
CA GLU A 49 -1.87 12.04 3.47
C GLU A 49 -1.16 11.59 4.75
N VAL A 50 -0.02 10.94 4.58
CA VAL A 50 0.90 10.60 5.68
C VAL A 50 2.18 11.36 5.41
N GLU A 51 2.56 12.26 6.32
CA GLU A 51 3.70 13.15 6.16
C GLU A 51 5.00 12.38 5.85
N MET A 52 5.23 11.25 6.51
CA MET A 52 6.43 10.46 6.24
C MET A 52 6.44 9.89 4.82
N LEU A 53 5.28 9.60 4.22
CA LEU A 53 5.18 9.12 2.83
C LEU A 53 5.33 10.24 1.80
N SER A 54 5.08 11.51 2.18
CA SER A 54 5.27 12.64 1.26
C SER A 54 6.75 12.96 1.04
N GLN A 55 7.63 12.56 1.96
CA GLN A 55 9.08 12.68 1.83
C GLN A 55 9.71 11.68 0.85
N ALA A 56 8.97 10.62 0.48
CA ALA A 56 9.44 9.64 -0.49
C ALA A 56 8.93 9.97 -1.90
N ASP A 57 9.84 10.28 -2.81
CA ASP A 57 9.50 10.65 -4.20
C ASP A 57 9.01 9.45 -5.03
N THR A 58 9.46 8.24 -4.70
CA THR A 58 9.16 7.02 -5.45
C THR A 58 8.17 6.13 -4.71
N MET A 59 7.35 5.39 -5.47
CA MET A 59 6.45 4.40 -4.87
C MET A 59 7.23 3.29 -4.15
N LEU A 60 8.42 2.91 -4.63
CA LEU A 60 9.29 1.96 -3.92
C LEU A 60 9.64 2.45 -2.52
N GLY A 61 10.05 3.73 -2.38
CA GLY A 61 10.33 4.32 -1.08
C GLY A 61 9.09 4.36 -0.17
N LYS A 62 7.93 4.72 -0.73
CA LYS A 62 6.66 4.70 0.02
C LYS A 62 6.30 3.31 0.52
N TRP A 63 6.57 2.25 -0.25
CA TRP A 63 6.34 0.87 0.18
C TRP A 63 7.24 0.46 1.34
N GLN A 64 8.53 0.82 1.29
CA GLN A 64 9.45 0.56 2.40
C GLN A 64 9.00 1.24 3.69
N LEU A 65 8.58 2.51 3.60
CA LEU A 65 8.06 3.25 4.75
C LEU A 65 6.75 2.65 5.29
N LEU A 66 5.84 2.20 4.42
CA LEU A 66 4.61 1.53 4.86
C LEU A 66 4.89 0.20 5.57
N ILE A 67 5.85 -0.59 5.08
CA ILE A 67 6.28 -1.83 5.74
C ILE A 67 6.86 -1.51 7.12
N PHE A 68 7.75 -0.51 7.20
CA PHE A 68 8.34 -0.06 8.45
C PHE A 68 7.29 0.42 9.47
N LEU A 69 6.36 1.29 9.05
CA LEU A 69 5.25 1.74 9.89
C LEU A 69 4.38 0.57 10.35
N GLY A 70 4.05 -0.36 9.45
CA GLY A 70 3.27 -1.54 9.77
C GLY A 70 3.94 -2.40 10.84
N GLN A 71 5.26 -2.60 10.74
CA GLN A 71 6.03 -3.32 11.76
C GLN A 71 5.98 -2.61 13.12
N GLN A 72 6.16 -1.27 13.15
CA GLN A 72 6.06 -0.50 14.38
C GLN A 72 4.66 -0.59 15.00
N THR A 73 3.60 -0.54 14.18
CA THR A 73 2.22 -0.70 14.65
C THR A 73 2.01 -2.09 15.25
N ILE A 74 2.47 -3.16 14.59
CA ILE A 74 2.37 -4.53 15.09
C ILE A 74 3.09 -4.67 16.45
N LEU A 75 4.30 -4.13 16.56
CA LEU A 75 5.05 -4.12 17.83
C LEU A 75 4.28 -3.37 18.92
N ASN A 76 3.73 -2.19 18.61
CA ASN A 76 2.96 -1.41 19.59
C ASN A 76 1.70 -2.16 20.06
N LEU A 77 1.00 -2.85 19.16
CA LEU A 77 -0.17 -3.65 19.49
C LEU A 77 0.20 -4.82 20.41
N GLN A 78 1.30 -5.53 20.13
CA GLN A 78 1.80 -6.61 20.97
C GLN A 78 2.15 -6.14 22.39
N HIS A 79 2.77 -4.97 22.54
CA HIS A 79 3.08 -4.39 23.85
C HIS A 79 1.84 -3.84 24.57
N GLY A 80 0.86 -3.30 23.83
CA GLY A 80 -0.40 -2.80 24.38
C GLY A 80 -1.33 -3.89 24.90
N GLU A 81 -1.38 -5.05 24.23
CA GLU A 81 -2.12 -6.23 24.70
C GLU A 81 -1.50 -6.84 25.98
N ALA A 82 -0.17 -6.76 26.13
CA ALA A 82 0.51 -7.18 27.37
C ALA A 82 0.24 -6.25 28.57
N ALA A 83 -0.12 -4.98 28.32
CA ALA A 83 -0.40 -3.99 29.37
C ALA A 83 -1.85 -4.01 29.89
N ASN A 84 -2.76 -4.72 29.23
CA ASN A 84 -4.19 -4.77 29.60
C ASN A 84 -4.58 -6.06 30.35
N CYS A 85 -3.58 -6.85 30.75
CA CYS A 85 -3.73 -8.07 31.55
C CYS A 85 -2.98 -7.92 32.89
N SER A 86 -3.35 -6.91 33.68
CA SER A 86 -2.91 -6.73 35.08
C SER A 86 -3.97 -6.03 35.90
#